data_AF-A0A6C0I2V4-F1
#
_entry.id   AF-A0A6C0I2V4-F1
#
_cell.length_a   1.000
_cell.length_b   1.000
_cell.length_c   1.000
_cell.angle_alpha   90.00
_cell.angle_beta   90.00
_cell.angle_gamma   90.00
#
_symmetry.space_group_name_H-M   'P 1'
#
loop_
_entity.id
_entity.type
_entity.pdbx_description
1 polymer ?
#
loop_
_entity_poly.entity_id
_entity_poly.type
_entity_poly.pdbx_seq_one_letter_code
_entity_poly.pdbx_strand_id
1 'polypeptide(L)'
;MDKLDDIFKSQIISSYENNLAFRYQLLNLFNNHYTQNIKYHILWLFFHSFSFAYPDNPSEEYKIETANFILNTIPKNLGGCGGCQNDYKTYINNLNFNVFRIVSSKQELSTFFVDLHNDINKKKFEQKNKNVTNVTTNFDILINTKNELLEPIFYEYNDVKNKYEQTDFIPLLETKFNINIFNLIENKSLSTFYDIFNKLDFKFADTKYNISFSLT
;
A
#
# COMPACT_ATOMS: atom_id res chain seq x y z
N MET A 1 -40.31 -9.97 13.10
CA MET A 1 -39.77 -8.64 13.42
C MET A 1 -38.45 -8.58 12.70
N ASP A 2 -38.43 -7.88 11.56
CA ASP A 2 -37.22 -7.79 10.74
C ASP A 2 -36.10 -7.20 11.59
N LYS A 3 -34.91 -7.79 11.49
CA LYS A 3 -33.77 -7.25 12.24
C LYS A 3 -33.48 -5.87 11.66
N LEU A 4 -33.11 -4.92 12.51
CA LEU A 4 -32.77 -3.55 12.11
C LEU A 4 -31.81 -3.52 10.90
N ASP A 5 -30.91 -4.49 10.83
CA ASP A 5 -29.98 -4.71 9.71
C ASP A 5 -30.68 -4.95 8.36
N ASP A 6 -31.79 -5.68 8.34
CA ASP A 6 -32.54 -5.99 7.11
C ASP A 6 -33.26 -4.74 6.58
N ILE A 7 -33.75 -3.90 7.49
CA ILE A 7 -34.34 -2.60 7.16
C ILE A 7 -33.28 -1.69 6.53
N PHE A 8 -32.10 -1.57 7.15
CA PHE A 8 -31.00 -0.77 6.60
C PHE A 8 -30.53 -1.28 5.24
N LYS A 9 -30.37 -2.61 5.07
CA LYS A 9 -30.01 -3.22 3.79
C LYS A 9 -31.01 -2.87 2.69
N SER A 10 -32.31 -3.03 2.97
CA SER A 10 -33.36 -2.73 1.98
C SER A 10 -33.37 -1.26 1.55
N GLN A 11 -33.11 -0.34 2.48
CA GLN A 11 -33.00 1.09 2.20
C GLN A 11 -31.78 1.43 1.34
N ILE A 12 -30.64 0.78 1.58
CA ILE A 12 -29.43 0.98 0.77
C ILE A 12 -29.63 0.46 -0.66
N ILE A 13 -30.24 -0.73 -0.82
CA ILE A 13 -30.57 -1.30 -2.14
C ILE A 13 -31.51 -0.36 -2.90
N SER A 14 -32.61 0.05 -2.27
CA SER A 14 -33.58 0.97 -2.89
C SER A 14 -32.93 2.31 -3.27
N SER A 15 -32.04 2.84 -2.44
CA SER A 15 -31.28 4.05 -2.75
C SER A 15 -30.33 3.85 -3.93
N TYR A 16 -29.65 2.71 -4.02
CA TYR A 16 -28.76 2.40 -5.15
C TYR A 16 -29.50 2.27 -6.48
N GLU A 17 -30.68 1.64 -6.47
CA GLU A 17 -31.51 1.42 -7.66
C GLU A 17 -32.16 2.72 -8.15
N ASN A 18 -32.67 3.54 -7.23
CA ASN A 18 -33.54 4.66 -7.57
C ASN A 18 -32.86 6.05 -7.48
N ASN A 19 -31.69 6.16 -6.85
CA ASN A 19 -30.98 7.43 -6.69
C ASN A 19 -29.63 7.42 -7.41
N LEU A 20 -29.58 8.06 -8.58
CA LEU A 20 -28.38 8.17 -9.41
C LEU A 20 -27.23 8.87 -8.69
N ALA A 21 -27.50 9.92 -7.91
CA ALA A 21 -26.47 10.63 -7.16
C ALA A 21 -25.85 9.74 -6.08
N PHE A 22 -26.67 8.97 -5.36
CA PHE A 22 -26.19 7.99 -4.39
C PHE A 22 -25.34 6.90 -5.05
N ARG A 23 -25.76 6.39 -6.22
CA ARG A 23 -24.97 5.42 -7.01
C ARG A 23 -23.59 5.97 -7.37
N TYR A 24 -23.52 7.20 -7.87
CA TYR A 24 -22.23 7.83 -8.19
C TYR A 24 -21.35 8.04 -6.96
N GLN A 25 -21.93 8.47 -5.83
CA GLN A 25 -21.19 8.60 -4.57
C GLN A 25 -20.62 7.26 -4.11
N LEU A 26 -21.41 6.19 -4.18
CA LEU A 26 -20.98 4.85 -3.80
C LEU A 26 -19.87 4.33 -4.71
N LEU A 27 -20.03 4.48 -6.03
CA LEU A 27 -19.00 4.12 -7.02
C LEU A 27 -17.70 4.90 -6.78
N ASN A 28 -17.78 6.22 -6.55
CA ASN A 28 -16.62 7.04 -6.24
C ASN A 28 -15.91 6.59 -4.97
N LEU A 29 -16.66 6.20 -3.93
CA LEU A 29 -16.07 5.70 -2.69
C LEU A 29 -15.33 4.38 -2.89
N PHE A 30 -15.92 3.42 -3.62
CA PHE A 30 -15.24 2.17 -3.97
C PHE A 30 -14.02 2.40 -4.87
N ASN A 31 -14.15 3.23 -5.89
CA ASN A 31 -13.06 3.59 -6.80
C ASN A 31 -11.90 4.25 -6.05
N ASN A 32 -12.19 5.17 -5.12
CA ASN A 32 -11.19 5.81 -4.28
C ASN A 32 -10.48 4.78 -3.40
N HIS A 33 -11.22 3.91 -2.72
CA HIS A 33 -10.62 2.89 -1.85
C HIS A 33 -9.72 1.93 -2.64
N TYR A 34 -10.20 1.42 -3.78
CA TYR A 34 -9.42 0.54 -4.63
C TYR A 34 -8.18 1.21 -5.22
N THR A 35 -8.34 2.42 -5.75
CA THR A 35 -7.23 3.20 -6.32
C THR A 35 -6.14 3.40 -5.28
N GLN A 36 -6.52 3.71 -4.03
CA GLN A 36 -5.57 3.84 -2.94
C GLN A 36 -4.87 2.51 -2.63
N ASN A 37 -5.59 1.39 -2.57
CA ASN A 37 -4.98 0.08 -2.36
C ASN A 37 -3.97 -0.29 -3.46
N ILE A 38 -4.32 -0.08 -4.73
CA ILE A 38 -3.39 -0.29 -5.85
C ILE A 38 -2.15 0.57 -5.71
N LYS A 39 -2.33 1.87 -5.41
CA LYS A 39 -1.21 2.79 -5.19
C LYS A 39 -0.27 2.27 -4.10
N TYR A 40 -0.80 1.78 -2.98
CA TYR A 40 0.03 1.21 -1.93
C TYR A 40 0.78 -0.05 -2.38
N HIS A 41 0.13 -0.94 -3.14
CA HIS A 41 0.80 -2.13 -3.67
C HIS A 41 1.92 -1.80 -4.64
N ILE A 42 1.73 -0.80 -5.52
CA ILE A 42 2.77 -0.35 -6.45
C ILE A 42 3.91 0.33 -5.70
N LEU A 43 3.60 1.11 -4.67
CA LEU A 43 4.62 1.75 -3.83
C LEU A 43 5.51 0.69 -3.16
N TRP A 44 4.92 -0.36 -2.57
CA TRP A 44 5.68 -1.46 -2.00
C TRP A 44 6.45 -2.25 -3.07
N LEU A 45 5.83 -2.51 -4.22
CA LEU A 45 6.49 -3.16 -5.35
C LEU A 45 7.74 -2.39 -5.76
N PHE A 46 7.65 -1.06 -5.86
CA PHE A 46 8.79 -0.20 -6.14
C PHE A 46 9.85 -0.31 -5.04
N PHE A 47 9.50 -0.13 -3.77
CA PHE A 47 10.48 -0.16 -2.66
C PHE A 47 11.26 -1.46 -2.59
N HIS A 48 10.57 -2.60 -2.67
CA HIS A 48 11.23 -3.91 -2.68
C HIS A 48 12.05 -4.11 -3.95
N SER A 49 11.53 -3.77 -5.13
CA SER A 49 12.30 -3.91 -6.38
C SER A 49 13.56 -3.04 -6.36
N PHE A 50 13.44 -1.80 -5.88
CA PHE A 50 14.55 -0.88 -5.68
C PHE A 50 15.60 -1.45 -4.73
N SER A 51 15.18 -1.99 -3.58
CA SER A 51 16.13 -2.51 -2.60
C SER A 51 16.86 -3.77 -3.07
N PHE A 52 16.18 -4.65 -3.82
CA PHE A 52 16.80 -5.83 -4.40
C PHE A 52 17.66 -5.53 -5.63
N ALA A 53 17.41 -4.41 -6.33
CA ALA A 53 18.27 -3.88 -7.39
C ALA A 53 19.49 -3.11 -6.84
N TYR A 54 19.48 -2.74 -5.56
CA TYR A 54 20.55 -1.99 -4.92
C TYR A 54 21.87 -2.78 -4.92
N PRO A 55 23.06 -2.17 -5.04
CA PRO A 55 24.32 -2.88 -5.08
C PRO A 55 24.66 -3.56 -3.74
N ASP A 56 25.33 -4.70 -3.82
CA ASP A 56 25.90 -5.34 -2.62
C ASP A 56 27.00 -4.47 -1.99
N ASN A 57 27.74 -3.73 -2.84
CA ASN A 57 28.77 -2.75 -2.45
C ASN A 57 28.49 -1.38 -3.07
N PRO A 58 27.60 -0.56 -2.50
CA PRO A 58 27.24 0.76 -3.04
C PRO A 58 28.35 1.79 -2.82
N SER A 59 28.49 2.74 -3.73
CA SER A 59 29.39 3.88 -3.56
C SER A 59 28.90 4.83 -2.45
N GLU A 60 29.80 5.60 -1.84
CA GLU A 60 29.43 6.57 -0.78
C GLU A 60 28.40 7.60 -1.26
N GLU A 61 28.54 8.06 -2.50
CA GLU A 61 27.55 8.96 -3.09
C GLU A 61 26.16 8.31 -3.15
N TYR A 62 26.10 7.04 -3.55
CA TYR A 62 24.84 6.34 -3.69
C TYR A 62 24.19 6.03 -2.32
N LYS A 63 25.02 5.76 -1.30
CA LYS A 63 24.58 5.66 0.09
C LYS A 63 23.93 6.97 0.56
N ILE A 64 24.57 8.12 0.30
CA ILE A 64 24.07 9.44 0.70
C ILE A 64 22.73 9.73 0.03
N GLU A 65 22.62 9.48 -1.27
CA GLU A 65 21.38 9.71 -2.00
C GLU A 65 20.25 8.82 -1.47
N THR A 66 20.51 7.53 -1.29
CA THR A 66 19.52 6.58 -0.77
C THR A 66 19.12 6.92 0.66
N ALA A 67 20.07 7.35 1.49
CA ALA A 67 19.79 7.79 2.85
C ALA A 67 18.88 9.02 2.85
N ASN A 68 19.14 9.99 1.97
CA ASN A 68 18.28 11.15 1.78
C ASN A 68 16.88 10.76 1.27
N PHE A 69 16.80 9.78 0.35
CA PHE A 69 15.52 9.26 -0.13
C PHE A 69 14.69 8.67 1.03
N ILE A 70 15.29 7.81 1.85
CA ILE A 70 14.64 7.16 3.01
C ILE A 70 14.20 8.18 4.06
N LEU A 71 15.08 9.11 4.43
CA LEU A 71 14.84 10.02 5.56
C LEU A 71 13.97 11.22 5.19
N ASN A 72 14.10 11.74 3.98
CA ASN A 72 13.54 13.03 3.61
C ASN A 72 12.49 12.94 2.52
N THR A 73 12.65 12.03 1.55
CA THR A 73 11.75 11.95 0.39
C THR A 73 10.53 11.09 0.70
N ILE A 74 10.72 9.84 1.13
CA ILE A 74 9.62 8.92 1.44
C ILE A 74 8.59 9.55 2.40
N PRO A 75 8.96 10.04 3.60
CA PRO A 75 7.97 10.50 4.58
C PRO A 75 7.17 11.74 4.14
N LYS A 76 7.63 12.48 3.12
CA LYS A 76 6.89 13.61 2.57
C LYS A 76 5.90 13.21 1.47
N ASN A 77 6.12 12.06 0.84
CA ASN A 77 5.48 11.69 -0.41
C ASN A 77 4.63 10.39 -0.35
N LEU A 78 4.29 9.88 0.83
CA LEU A 78 3.38 8.74 1.01
C LEU A 78 1.90 9.04 0.63
N GLY A 79 1.66 9.57 -0.57
CA GLY A 79 0.35 9.63 -1.23
C GLY A 79 -0.72 10.47 -0.54
N GLY A 80 -0.34 11.49 0.24
CA GLY A 80 -1.28 12.32 1.00
C GLY A 80 -1.91 11.62 2.21
N CYS A 81 -1.44 10.43 2.58
CA CYS A 81 -1.88 9.71 3.77
C CYS A 81 -1.13 10.22 5.01
N GLY A 82 -1.70 11.21 5.72
CA GLY A 82 -1.09 11.76 6.94
C GLY A 82 -0.80 10.69 8.02
N GLY A 83 -1.70 9.71 8.17
CA GLY A 83 -1.47 8.56 9.07
C GLY A 83 -0.25 7.73 8.66
N CYS A 84 -0.12 7.40 7.37
CA CYS A 84 1.00 6.63 6.84
C CYS A 84 2.34 7.38 7.02
N GLN A 85 2.35 8.69 6.82
CA GLN A 85 3.53 9.53 7.08
C GLN A 85 3.94 9.49 8.55
N ASN A 86 2.97 9.53 9.46
CA ASN A 86 3.24 9.43 10.90
C ASN A 86 3.73 8.02 11.27
N ASP A 87 3.09 6.97 10.78
CA ASP A 87 3.49 5.58 11.05
C ASP A 87 4.93 5.32 10.59
N TYR A 88 5.29 5.80 9.40
CA TYR A 88 6.66 5.73 8.89
C TYR A 88 7.64 6.51 9.76
N LYS A 89 7.33 7.77 10.10
CA LYS A 89 8.20 8.59 10.98
C LYS A 89 8.40 7.93 12.34
N THR A 90 7.33 7.40 12.95
CA THR A 90 7.40 6.67 14.21
C THR A 90 8.29 5.44 14.08
N TYR A 91 8.15 4.66 13.00
CA TYR A 91 9.01 3.51 12.75
C TYR A 91 10.49 3.90 12.66
N ILE A 92 10.83 4.91 11.85
CA ILE A 92 12.20 5.41 11.73
C ILE A 92 12.75 5.90 13.07
N ASN A 93 11.96 6.63 13.85
CA ASN A 93 12.40 7.19 15.13
C ASN A 93 12.64 6.12 16.20
N ASN A 94 11.88 5.03 16.21
CA ASN A 94 11.94 4.00 17.25
C ASN A 94 13.17 3.08 17.16
N LEU A 95 13.86 3.06 16.02
CA LEU A 95 14.94 2.10 15.76
C LEU A 95 16.32 2.52 16.29
N ASN A 96 16.47 3.66 17.00
CA ASN A 96 17.79 4.27 17.29
C ASN A 96 18.67 4.28 16.02
N PHE A 97 18.07 4.83 14.97
CA PHE A 97 18.36 4.54 13.58
C PHE A 97 19.71 5.07 13.10
N ASN A 98 20.58 4.19 12.59
CA ASN A 98 21.71 4.60 11.74
C ASN A 98 21.38 4.32 10.27
N VAL A 99 20.94 5.36 9.55
CA VAL A 99 20.60 5.26 8.12
C VAL A 99 21.73 4.69 7.28
N PHE A 100 22.98 5.00 7.63
CA PHE A 100 24.15 4.54 6.89
C PHE A 100 24.40 3.04 7.01
N ARG A 101 23.89 2.39 8.08
CA ARG A 101 23.87 0.93 8.15
C ARG A 101 22.90 0.35 7.13
N ILE A 102 21.70 0.93 7.02
CA ILE A 102 20.65 0.44 6.13
C ILE A 102 21.07 0.53 4.67
N VAL A 103 21.68 1.66 4.29
CA VAL A 103 22.15 1.84 2.90
C VAL A 103 23.51 1.21 2.65
N SER A 104 24.09 0.47 3.60
CA SER A 104 25.44 -0.07 3.46
C SER A 104 25.55 -1.20 2.44
N SER A 105 24.46 -1.91 2.16
CA SER A 105 24.39 -3.03 1.20
C SER A 105 22.95 -3.30 0.77
N LYS A 106 22.79 -4.09 -0.31
CA LYS A 106 21.51 -4.65 -0.77
C LYS A 106 20.74 -5.36 0.34
N GLN A 107 21.44 -6.20 1.10
CA GLN A 107 20.84 -7.01 2.16
C GLN A 107 20.25 -6.12 3.26
N GLU A 108 21.01 -5.14 3.74
CA GLU A 108 20.57 -4.21 4.79
C GLU A 108 19.38 -3.36 4.31
N LEU A 109 19.43 -2.86 3.09
CA LEU A 109 18.37 -2.03 2.52
C LEU A 109 17.08 -2.83 2.29
N SER A 110 17.20 -4.05 1.78
CA SER A 110 16.06 -4.92 1.53
C SER A 110 15.44 -5.40 2.83
N THR A 111 16.25 -5.77 3.82
CA THR A 111 15.77 -6.14 5.17
C THR A 111 14.99 -4.98 5.79
N PHE A 112 15.49 -3.74 5.69
CA PHE A 112 14.77 -2.56 6.15
C PHE A 112 13.37 -2.43 5.54
N PHE A 113 13.20 -2.58 4.23
CA PHE A 113 11.88 -2.47 3.60
C PHE A 113 10.96 -3.65 3.92
N VAL A 114 11.49 -4.86 4.12
CA VAL A 114 10.72 -6.02 4.59
C VAL A 114 10.19 -5.77 6.01
N ASP A 115 11.07 -5.36 6.93
CA ASP A 115 10.71 -5.10 8.33
C ASP A 115 9.72 -3.95 8.47
N LEU A 116 9.93 -2.87 7.71
CA LEU A 116 9.00 -1.75 7.65
C LEU A 116 7.62 -2.20 7.14
N HIS A 117 7.57 -3.00 6.07
CA HIS A 117 6.31 -3.48 5.52
C HIS A 117 5.57 -4.39 6.52
N ASN A 118 6.31 -5.25 7.23
CA ASN A 118 5.77 -6.10 8.30
C ASN A 118 5.21 -5.26 9.47
N ASP A 119 5.93 -4.22 9.94
CA ASP A 119 5.45 -3.33 11.00
C ASP A 119 4.13 -2.63 10.62
N ILE A 120 4.05 -2.12 9.39
CA ILE A 120 2.82 -1.49 8.88
C ILE A 120 1.67 -2.50 8.79
N ASN A 121 1.94 -3.74 8.33
CA ASN A 121 0.92 -4.79 8.26
C ASN A 121 0.41 -5.18 9.66
N LYS A 122 1.32 -5.30 10.63
CA LYS A 122 0.99 -5.56 12.04
C LYS A 122 0.10 -4.46 12.62
N LYS A 123 0.49 -3.19 12.48
CA LYS A 123 -0.30 -2.04 12.95
C LYS A 123 -1.70 -2.03 12.35
N LYS A 124 -1.82 -2.24 11.03
CA LYS A 124 -3.12 -2.30 10.35
C LYS A 124 -3.99 -3.45 10.85
N PHE A 125 -3.40 -4.62 11.11
CA PHE A 125 -4.11 -5.76 11.69
C PHE A 125 -4.60 -5.48 13.12
N GLU A 126 -3.73 -4.95 13.98
CA GLU A 126 -4.08 -4.58 15.35
C GLU A 126 -5.18 -3.51 15.41
N GLN A 127 -5.14 -2.51 14.53
CA GLN A 127 -6.19 -1.49 14.42
C GLN A 127 -7.53 -2.11 14.00
N LYS A 128 -7.53 -3.02 13.01
CA LYS A 128 -8.75 -3.73 12.58
C LYS A 128 -9.32 -4.57 13.72
N ASN A 129 -8.50 -5.36 14.40
CA ASN A 129 -8.95 -6.18 15.54
C ASN A 129 -9.55 -5.35 16.68
N LYS A 130 -8.94 -4.20 17.02
CA LYS A 130 -9.50 -3.27 18.02
C LYS A 130 -10.86 -2.69 17.62
N ASN A 131 -11.06 -2.46 16.32
CA ASN A 131 -12.33 -1.94 15.80
C ASN A 131 -13.42 -3.01 15.76
N VAL A 132 -13.06 -4.27 15.43
CA VAL A 132 -13.99 -5.42 15.52
C VAL A 132 -14.48 -5.64 16.95
N THR A 133 -13.65 -5.39 17.96
CA THR A 133 -14.08 -5.48 19.36
C THR A 133 -14.95 -4.31 19.85
N ASN A 134 -15.03 -3.20 19.10
CA ASN A 134 -15.68 -1.97 19.58
C ASN A 134 -16.91 -1.50 18.80
N VAL A 135 -17.07 -1.71 17.48
CA VAL A 135 -18.30 -1.32 16.75
C VAL A 135 -18.41 -2.09 15.43
N THR A 136 -19.55 -2.73 15.19
CA THR A 136 -20.07 -3.13 13.86
C THR A 136 -20.13 -1.88 12.99
N THR A 137 -19.18 -1.67 12.08
CA THR A 137 -19.26 -0.48 11.22
C THR A 137 -20.37 -0.66 10.19
N ASN A 138 -21.04 0.43 9.78
CA ASN A 138 -22.12 0.40 8.79
C ASN A 138 -21.72 -0.23 7.44
N PHE A 139 -20.41 -0.35 7.17
CA PHE A 139 -19.87 -1.03 5.99
C PHE A 139 -19.80 -2.56 6.14
N ASP A 140 -19.59 -3.07 7.35
CA ASP A 140 -19.56 -4.51 7.63
C ASP A 140 -20.96 -5.14 7.50
N ILE A 141 -22.02 -4.33 7.59
CA ILE A 141 -23.41 -4.76 7.34
C ILE A 141 -23.62 -5.12 5.86
N LEU A 142 -22.90 -4.47 4.93
CA LEU A 142 -23.02 -4.68 3.49
C LEU A 142 -22.22 -5.89 3.00
N ILE A 143 -21.16 -6.26 3.73
CA ILE A 143 -20.27 -7.37 3.39
C ILE A 143 -20.46 -8.39 4.50
N ASN A 144 -21.39 -9.33 4.32
CA ASN A 144 -21.75 -10.37 5.28
C ASN A 144 -20.59 -11.36 5.51
N THR A 145 -19.50 -10.88 6.09
CA THR A 145 -18.31 -11.65 6.39
C THR A 145 -18.05 -11.50 7.87
N LYS A 146 -18.63 -12.41 8.65
CA LYS A 146 -17.97 -12.92 9.86
C LYS A 146 -16.71 -13.68 9.42
N ASN A 147 -15.75 -12.98 8.80
CA ASN A 147 -14.46 -13.56 8.53
C ASN A 147 -13.63 -13.30 9.78
N GLU A 148 -13.23 -14.38 10.46
CA GLU A 148 -12.10 -14.34 11.36
C GLU A 148 -10.98 -13.57 10.67
N LEU A 149 -10.51 -12.50 11.31
CA LEU A 149 -9.40 -11.71 10.79
C LEU A 149 -8.18 -12.62 10.77
N LEU A 150 -7.87 -13.16 9.59
CA LEU A 150 -6.65 -13.95 9.38
C LEU A 150 -5.45 -13.09 9.73
N GLU A 151 -4.56 -13.64 10.55
CA GLU A 151 -3.31 -12.97 10.91
C GLU A 151 -2.54 -12.58 9.65
N PRO A 152 -1.88 -11.40 9.65
CA PRO A 152 -1.09 -10.96 8.52
C PRO A 152 0.07 -11.94 8.33
N ILE A 153 0.31 -12.31 7.07
CA ILE A 153 1.49 -13.08 6.70
C ILE A 153 2.70 -12.15 6.86
N PHE A 154 3.59 -12.48 7.79
CA PHE A 154 4.88 -11.84 7.94
C PHE A 154 5.90 -12.56 7.06
N TYR A 155 6.67 -11.78 6.31
CA TYR A 155 7.72 -12.32 5.45
C TYR A 155 9.07 -12.06 6.09
N GLU A 156 9.95 -13.06 6.07
CA GLU A 156 11.36 -12.85 6.35
C GLU A 156 12.09 -12.36 5.09
N TYR A 157 13.29 -11.79 5.27
CA TYR A 157 14.14 -11.37 4.15
C TYR A 157 14.30 -12.49 3.10
N ASN A 158 14.51 -13.74 3.54
CA ASN A 158 14.71 -14.87 2.63
C ASN A 158 13.45 -15.19 1.81
N ASP A 159 12.25 -15.01 2.35
CA ASP A 159 11.00 -15.26 1.61
C ASP A 159 10.87 -14.25 0.47
N VAL A 160 11.13 -12.98 0.75
CA VAL A 160 11.05 -11.91 -0.24
C VAL A 160 12.21 -12.05 -1.24
N LYS A 161 13.42 -12.36 -0.79
CA LYS A 161 14.57 -12.63 -1.66
C LYS A 161 14.25 -13.73 -2.67
N ASN A 162 13.75 -14.89 -2.21
CA ASN A 162 13.39 -16.00 -3.08
C ASN A 162 12.35 -15.58 -4.14
N LYS A 163 11.36 -14.77 -3.74
CA LYS A 163 10.34 -14.24 -4.65
C LYS A 163 10.95 -13.33 -5.72
N TYR A 164 11.85 -12.43 -5.34
CA TYR A 164 12.49 -11.47 -6.25
C TYR A 164 13.60 -12.09 -7.11
N GLU A 165 14.16 -13.22 -6.71
CA GLU A 165 15.06 -14.03 -7.55
C GLU A 165 14.31 -14.88 -8.57
N GLN A 166 13.09 -15.33 -8.25
CA GLN A 166 12.26 -16.13 -9.15
C GLN A 166 11.44 -15.28 -10.12
N THR A 167 11.10 -14.05 -9.74
CA THR A 167 10.29 -13.14 -10.54
C THR A 167 10.96 -11.78 -10.62
N ASP A 168 11.35 -11.39 -11.83
CA ASP A 168 11.87 -10.06 -12.07
C ASP A 168 10.70 -9.06 -12.18
N PHE A 169 10.50 -8.29 -11.12
CA PHE A 169 9.47 -7.26 -11.05
C PHE A 169 9.93 -5.93 -11.68
N ILE A 170 11.20 -5.77 -12.02
CA ILE A 170 11.73 -4.53 -12.61
C ILE A 170 11.14 -4.30 -14.02
N PRO A 171 11.13 -5.28 -14.94
CA PRO A 171 10.47 -5.15 -16.24
C PRO A 171 8.98 -4.85 -16.11
N LEU A 172 8.31 -5.36 -15.08
CA LEU A 172 6.91 -5.06 -14.83
C LEU A 172 6.73 -3.58 -14.49
N LEU A 173 7.57 -3.03 -13.60
CA LEU A 173 7.54 -1.61 -13.24
C LEU A 173 7.78 -0.70 -14.45
N GLU A 174 8.73 -1.08 -15.30
CA GLU A 174 9.07 -0.33 -16.50
C GLU A 174 7.95 -0.40 -17.54
N THR A 175 7.52 -1.61 -17.93
CA THR A 175 6.56 -1.79 -19.03
C THR A 175 5.13 -1.36 -18.68
N LYS A 176 4.69 -1.55 -17.43
CA LYS A 176 3.32 -1.20 -17.02
C LYS A 176 3.19 0.22 -16.50
N PHE A 177 4.21 0.73 -15.82
CA PHE A 177 4.11 1.98 -15.07
C PHE A 177 5.13 3.03 -15.51
N ASN A 178 5.99 2.72 -16.50
CA ASN A 178 7.06 3.60 -16.97
C ASN A 178 8.01 4.03 -15.82
N ILE A 179 8.25 3.12 -14.88
CA ILE A 179 9.18 3.31 -13.76
C ILE A 179 10.41 2.46 -14.04
N ASN A 180 11.48 3.11 -14.52
CA ASN A 180 12.78 2.45 -14.70
C ASN A 180 13.67 2.74 -13.48
N ILE A 181 13.86 1.72 -12.64
CA ILE A 181 14.62 1.83 -11.39
C ILE A 181 16.08 2.20 -11.65
N PHE A 182 16.73 1.58 -12.63
CA PHE A 182 18.14 1.85 -12.95
C PHE A 182 18.34 3.28 -13.43
N ASN A 183 17.48 3.80 -14.31
CA ASN A 183 17.53 5.19 -14.73
C ASN A 183 17.31 6.16 -13.57
N LEU A 184 16.40 5.84 -12.63
CA LEU A 184 16.17 6.70 -11.45
C LEU A 184 17.43 6.79 -10.58
N ILE A 185 18.12 5.67 -10.41
CA ILE A 185 19.37 5.55 -9.66
C ILE A 185 20.52 6.28 -10.37
N GLU A 186 20.78 5.96 -11.64
CA GLU A 186 21.90 6.50 -12.41
C GLU A 186 21.84 8.02 -12.55
N ASN A 187 20.62 8.56 -12.69
CA ASN A 187 20.38 10.00 -12.81
C ASN A 187 20.23 10.72 -11.47
N LYS A 188 20.46 10.05 -10.34
CA LYS A 188 20.34 10.60 -8.98
C LYS A 188 18.98 11.25 -8.71
N SER A 189 17.95 10.56 -9.16
CA SER A 189 16.61 11.12 -9.35
C SER A 189 15.54 10.28 -8.65
N LEU A 190 15.90 9.52 -7.60
CA LEU A 190 14.95 8.70 -6.83
C LEU A 190 13.74 9.49 -6.33
N SER A 191 13.87 10.80 -6.10
CA SER A 191 12.72 11.65 -5.76
C SER A 191 11.68 11.80 -6.88
N THR A 192 12.11 11.75 -8.15
CA THR A 192 11.23 11.86 -9.32
C THR A 192 10.32 10.65 -9.50
N PHE A 193 10.61 9.52 -8.82
CA PHE A 193 9.69 8.40 -8.71
C PHE A 193 8.29 8.87 -8.29
N TYR A 194 8.21 9.78 -7.32
CA TYR A 194 6.91 10.26 -6.83
C TYR A 194 6.18 11.12 -7.87
N ASP A 195 6.90 11.83 -8.73
CA ASP A 195 6.29 12.58 -9.84
C ASP A 195 5.67 11.63 -10.87
N ILE A 196 6.34 10.52 -11.16
CA ILE A 196 5.81 9.46 -12.04
C ILE A 196 4.63 8.77 -11.37
N PHE A 197 4.81 8.32 -10.13
CA PHE A 197 3.83 7.59 -9.33
C PHE A 197 2.53 8.39 -9.13
N ASN A 198 2.62 9.69 -8.84
CA ASN A 198 1.46 10.54 -8.65
C ASN A 198 0.67 10.80 -9.95
N LYS A 199 1.30 10.62 -11.12
CA LYS A 199 0.65 10.73 -12.43
C LYS A 199 -0.01 9.42 -12.90
N LEU A 200 0.21 8.30 -12.19
CA LEU A 200 -0.43 7.04 -12.53
C LEU A 200 -1.94 7.13 -12.34
N ASP A 201 -2.68 6.92 -13.43
CA ASP A 201 -4.13 6.93 -13.46
C ASP A 201 -4.66 5.49 -13.33
N PHE A 202 -5.29 5.18 -12.21
CA PHE A 202 -5.92 3.89 -11.95
C PHE A 202 -7.45 4.04 -12.02
N LYS A 203 -7.95 4.65 -13.09
CA LYS A 203 -9.39 4.64 -13.35
C LYS A 203 -9.84 3.21 -13.60
N PHE A 204 -10.75 2.75 -12.75
CA PHE A 204 -11.58 1.62 -13.11
C PHE A 204 -12.42 1.97 -14.34
N ALA A 205 -12.52 1.03 -15.27
CA ALA A 205 -13.56 1.10 -16.29
C ALA A 205 -14.92 0.92 -15.60
N ASP A 206 -15.80 1.92 -15.73
CA ASP A 206 -17.15 2.04 -15.13
C ASP A 206 -18.06 0.81 -15.38
N THR A 207 -17.70 -0.06 -16.33
CA THR A 207 -18.56 -1.11 -16.87
C THR A 207 -18.43 -2.47 -16.20
N LYS A 208 -17.48 -2.68 -15.27
CA LYS A 208 -17.13 -4.03 -14.79
C LYS A 208 -17.81 -4.53 -13.53
N TYR A 209 -18.45 -3.66 -12.74
CA TYR A 209 -19.17 -4.08 -11.54
C TYR A 209 -20.60 -3.55 -11.57
N ASN A 210 -21.54 -4.43 -11.97
CA ASN A 210 -22.84 -4.41 -11.31
C ASN A 210 -22.56 -4.74 -9.85
N ILE A 211 -22.70 -3.76 -8.95
CA ILE A 211 -22.63 -4.03 -7.51
C ILE A 211 -23.83 -4.91 -7.18
N SER A 212 -23.63 -6.22 -7.20
CA SER A 212 -24.67 -7.20 -6.89
C SER A 212 -24.78 -7.35 -5.38
N PHE A 213 -25.85 -6.83 -4.80
CA PHE A 213 -26.21 -7.14 -3.42
C PHE A 213 -26.82 -8.55 -3.39
N SER A 214 -26.09 -9.55 -2.88
CA SER A 214 -26.65 -10.88 -2.67
C SER A 214 -27.40 -10.91 -1.33
N LEU A 215 -28.71 -11.11 -1.38
CA LEU A 215 -29.53 -11.43 -0.23
C LEU A 215 -29.42 -12.94 0.02
N THR A 216 -28.79 -13.34 1.13
CA THR A 216 -28.89 -14.69 1.71
C THR A 216 -29.49 -14.59 3.09
#